data_AF-A0A7C9W038-F1
#
_entry.id   AF-A0A7C9W038-F1
#
_cell.length_a   1.000
_cell.length_b   1.000
_cell.length_c   1.000
_cell.angle_alpha   90.00
_cell.angle_beta   90.00
_cell.angle_gamma   90.00
#
_symmetry.space_group_name_H-M   'P 1'
#
loop_
_entity.id
_entity.type
_entity.pdbx_description
1 polymer ?
#
loop_
_entity_poly.entity_id
_entity_poly.type
_entity_poly.pdbx_seq_one_letter_code
_entity_poly.pdbx_strand_id
1 'polypeptide(L)'
;MGIGQFLRGLVSRRPRTLMPATAGTRKCDCCNVALPAGPAYQLTTSEVVRSEAYWVSAFTSFKRINDGIQLSEQQELQWFSDFVHSMAGQSTAWGICEDCSELFVVDRHEARAHARDGTSPDGCGPVDTRGCVHWAAQAWEQVFGRWPASVTQWAVVDSCDQCRKKMYVNESYLVVPKAKMAHYRETGLVDHDPVRPLRLQDEQPGWRFCVSCMARLFARIDRHEVRGGA
;
A
#
# COMPACT_ATOMS: atom_id res chain seq x y z
N MET A 1 -1.51 -25.31 -29.65
CA MET A 1 -0.08 -25.49 -29.98
C MET A 1 0.71 -25.15 -28.74
N GLY A 2 1.29 -26.16 -28.09
CA GLY A 2 2.06 -26.02 -26.85
C GLY A 2 3.55 -26.08 -27.11
N ILE A 3 4.33 -25.38 -26.29
CA ILE A 3 5.79 -25.47 -26.29
C ILE A 3 6.21 -25.60 -24.82
N GLY A 4 6.58 -26.83 -24.46
CA GLY A 4 7.26 -27.15 -23.21
C GLY A 4 8.77 -26.97 -23.32
N GLN A 5 9.37 -26.79 -22.16
CA GLN A 5 10.63 -27.40 -21.70
C GLN A 5 11.86 -27.38 -22.61
N PHE A 6 12.85 -26.57 -22.21
CA PHE A 6 14.30 -26.72 -22.42
C PHE A 6 14.94 -26.10 -21.15
N LEU A 7 15.85 -26.65 -20.35
CA LEU A 7 16.77 -27.80 -20.38
C LEU A 7 17.12 -28.19 -18.93
N ARG A 8 17.34 -29.48 -18.66
CA ARG A 8 18.07 -30.00 -17.50
C ARG A 8 19.31 -30.77 -17.97
N GLY A 9 20.41 -30.61 -17.24
CA GLY A 9 21.57 -31.53 -17.17
C GLY A 9 22.89 -30.76 -16.97
N LEU A 10 23.90 -31.19 -16.22
CA LEU A 10 24.15 -32.30 -15.29
C LEU A 10 25.33 -31.88 -14.37
N VAL A 11 25.20 -32.17 -13.07
CA VAL A 11 26.21 -32.53 -12.04
C VAL A 11 27.55 -31.77 -11.89
N SER A 12 27.72 -31.14 -10.72
CA SER A 12 28.94 -31.26 -9.90
C SER A 12 28.60 -31.12 -8.41
N ARG A 13 28.67 -32.21 -7.66
CA ARG A 13 28.57 -32.20 -6.19
C ARG A 13 29.95 -31.81 -5.61
N ARG A 14 30.12 -30.54 -5.25
CA ARG A 14 31.17 -30.13 -4.30
C ARG A 14 30.58 -30.12 -2.89
N PRO A 15 31.34 -30.53 -1.85
CA PRO A 15 30.91 -30.32 -0.47
C PRO A 15 30.75 -28.82 -0.25
N ARG A 16 29.55 -28.42 0.15
CA ARG A 16 29.19 -27.02 0.44
C ARG A 16 29.93 -26.66 1.72
N THR A 17 31.09 -26.03 1.59
CA THR A 17 31.66 -25.23 2.66
C THR A 17 30.57 -24.22 3.04
N LEU A 18 30.09 -24.27 4.28
CA LEU A 18 29.21 -23.25 4.85
C LEU A 18 29.99 -21.94 4.84
N MET A 19 29.88 -21.18 3.76
CA MET A 19 30.22 -19.77 3.79
C MET A 19 29.22 -19.09 4.73
N PRO A 20 29.67 -18.18 5.60
CA PRO A 20 28.74 -17.35 6.35
C PRO A 20 27.83 -16.66 5.33
N ALA A 21 26.51 -16.81 5.51
CA ALA A 21 25.54 -16.12 4.69
C ALA A 21 25.86 -14.62 4.80
N THR A 22 26.38 -14.03 3.72
CA THR A 22 26.37 -12.59 3.57
C THR A 22 24.93 -12.17 3.74
N ALA A 23 24.61 -11.50 4.84
CA ALA A 23 23.27 -11.02 5.12
C ALA A 23 22.82 -10.19 3.92
N GLY A 24 21.99 -10.77 3.05
CA GLY A 24 21.47 -10.07 1.90
C GLY A 24 20.70 -8.86 2.42
N THR A 25 21.08 -7.66 1.98
CA THR A 25 20.29 -6.46 2.24
C THR A 25 18.89 -6.68 1.71
N ARG A 26 17.92 -6.91 2.61
CA ARG A 26 16.49 -6.98 2.29
C ARG A 26 16.11 -5.70 1.53
N LYS A 27 15.18 -5.77 0.59
CA LYS A 27 14.69 -4.61 -0.17
C LYS A 27 13.25 -4.31 0.23
N CYS A 28 12.84 -3.06 0.06
CA CYS A 28 11.46 -2.67 0.26
C CYS A 28 10.62 -3.27 -0.87
N ASP A 29 9.56 -3.98 -0.52
CA ASP A 29 8.70 -4.64 -1.51
C ASP A 29 7.82 -3.66 -2.30
N CYS A 30 7.74 -2.38 -1.89
CA CYS A 30 7.04 -1.33 -2.64
C CYS A 30 7.93 -0.55 -3.61
N CYS A 31 9.15 -0.19 -3.20
CA CYS A 31 10.01 0.73 -3.97
C CYS A 31 11.40 0.16 -4.30
N ASN A 32 11.69 -1.08 -3.90
CA ASN A 32 12.96 -1.79 -4.13
C ASN A 32 14.22 -1.14 -3.53
N VAL A 33 14.09 -0.10 -2.69
CA VAL A 33 15.24 0.46 -1.96
C VAL A 33 15.76 -0.55 -0.92
N ALA A 34 17.06 -0.54 -0.65
CA ALA A 34 17.63 -1.38 0.38
C ALA A 34 17.05 -0.99 1.75
N LEU A 35 16.59 -1.99 2.51
CA LEU A 35 16.10 -1.80 3.86
C LEU A 35 17.29 -1.76 4.83
N PRO A 36 17.45 -0.67 5.59
CA PRO A 36 18.36 -0.67 6.72
C PRO A 36 17.91 -1.71 7.75
N ALA A 37 18.83 -2.20 8.57
CA ALA A 37 18.53 -3.19 9.61
C ALA A 37 17.54 -2.68 10.70
N GLY A 38 17.21 -1.38 10.72
CA GLY A 38 16.39 -0.72 11.75
C GLY A 38 15.01 -0.25 11.24
N PRO A 39 14.90 0.91 10.55
CA PRO A 39 13.62 1.57 10.24
C PRO A 39 12.87 0.92 9.07
N ALA A 40 12.64 -0.38 9.17
CA ALA A 40 11.77 -1.14 8.30
C ALA A 40 10.54 -1.60 9.08
N TYR A 41 9.52 -2.02 8.34
CA TYR A 41 8.28 -2.57 8.85
C TYR A 41 8.09 -3.95 8.22
N GLN A 42 7.49 -4.88 8.97
CA GLN A 42 7.04 -6.16 8.44
C GLN A 42 5.52 -6.17 8.49
N LEU A 43 4.88 -6.31 7.33
CA LEU A 43 3.42 -6.33 7.19
C LEU A 43 2.94 -7.68 6.67
N THR A 44 1.69 -8.01 6.99
CA THR A 44 0.96 -9.13 6.37
C THR A 44 0.52 -8.79 4.96
N THR A 45 0.32 -9.80 4.11
CA THR A 45 -0.31 -9.61 2.79
C THR A 45 -1.67 -8.94 2.91
N SER A 46 -2.46 -9.29 3.93
CA SER A 46 -3.78 -8.69 4.20
C SER A 46 -3.71 -7.17 4.36
N GLU A 47 -2.76 -6.67 5.17
CA GLU A 47 -2.56 -5.23 5.36
C GLU A 47 -2.13 -4.53 4.07
N VAL A 48 -1.25 -5.18 3.29
CA VAL A 48 -0.76 -4.61 2.03
C VAL A 48 -1.88 -4.53 0.99
N VAL A 49 -2.59 -5.64 0.73
CA VAL A 49 -3.61 -5.67 -0.34
C VAL A 49 -4.90 -4.96 0.02
N ARG A 50 -5.11 -4.60 1.30
CA ARG A 50 -6.21 -3.73 1.74
C ARG A 50 -5.83 -2.25 1.74
N SER A 51 -4.59 -1.90 1.39
CA SER A 51 -4.19 -0.52 1.16
C SER A 51 -4.50 -0.07 -0.25
N GLU A 52 -5.45 0.85 -0.39
CA GLU A 52 -5.68 1.56 -1.64
C GLU A 52 -4.44 2.35 -2.11
N ALA A 53 -3.73 3.01 -1.18
CA ALA A 53 -2.56 3.82 -1.50
C ALA A 53 -1.42 2.98 -2.11
N TYR A 54 -1.25 1.74 -1.63
CA TYR A 54 -0.35 0.76 -2.24
C TYR A 54 -0.75 0.48 -3.69
N TRP A 55 -2.02 0.16 -3.93
CA TRP A 55 -2.53 -0.09 -5.27
C TRP A 55 -2.39 1.12 -6.19
N VAL A 56 -2.65 2.34 -5.71
CA VAL A 56 -2.46 3.57 -6.50
C VAL A 56 -1.00 3.71 -6.92
N SER A 57 -0.05 3.45 -6.01
CA SER A 57 1.39 3.47 -6.31
C SER A 57 1.77 2.43 -7.37
N ALA A 58 1.31 1.19 -7.19
CA ALA A 58 1.59 0.09 -8.11
C ALA A 58 0.97 0.34 -9.50
N PHE A 59 -0.30 0.75 -9.57
CA PHE A 59 -0.98 1.05 -10.82
C PHE A 59 -0.46 2.32 -11.49
N THR A 60 0.01 3.33 -10.76
CA THR A 60 0.67 4.49 -11.37
C THR A 60 1.93 4.06 -12.13
N SER A 61 2.70 3.14 -11.56
CA SER A 61 3.89 2.58 -12.23
C SER A 61 3.51 1.79 -13.47
N PHE A 62 2.49 0.94 -13.39
CA PHE A 62 1.96 0.20 -14.53
C PHE A 62 1.41 1.13 -15.62
N LYS A 63 0.62 2.16 -15.26
CA LYS A 63 0.06 3.12 -16.20
C LYS A 63 1.13 3.80 -17.04
N ARG A 64 2.27 4.19 -16.46
CA ARG A 64 3.40 4.76 -17.21
C ARG A 64 3.95 3.83 -18.28
N ILE A 65 4.04 2.53 -17.96
CA ILE A 65 4.46 1.50 -18.93
C ILE A 65 3.39 1.34 -20.01
N ASN A 66 2.13 1.25 -19.60
CA ASN A 66 1.00 1.08 -20.51
C ASN A 66 0.82 2.26 -21.47
N ASP A 67 1.01 3.50 -21.01
CA ASP A 67 0.93 4.69 -21.86
C ASP A 67 1.98 4.66 -22.99
N GLY A 68 3.09 3.91 -22.82
CA GLY A 68 4.12 3.71 -23.85
C GLY A 68 3.90 2.51 -24.77
N ILE A 69 3.22 1.45 -24.31
CA ILE A 69 3.02 0.20 -25.08
C ILE A 69 1.60 0.14 -25.68
N GLN A 70 0.66 0.90 -25.13
CA GLN A 70 -0.75 0.99 -25.53
C GLN A 70 -1.44 -0.38 -25.53
N LEU A 71 -1.52 -1.03 -24.36
CA LEU A 71 -2.26 -2.29 -24.25
C LEU A 71 -3.75 -2.06 -24.56
N SER A 72 -4.38 -3.08 -25.14
CA SER A 72 -5.83 -3.10 -25.29
C SER A 72 -6.52 -3.20 -23.91
N GLU A 73 -7.77 -2.76 -23.84
CA GLU A 73 -8.58 -2.87 -22.62
C GLU A 73 -8.65 -4.31 -22.08
N GLN A 74 -8.75 -5.32 -22.95
CA GLN A 74 -8.76 -6.72 -22.53
C GLN A 74 -7.44 -7.14 -21.87
N GLN A 75 -6.31 -6.68 -22.41
CA GLN A 75 -4.99 -6.95 -21.83
C GLN A 75 -4.79 -6.22 -20.49
N GLU A 76 -5.30 -4.99 -20.37
CA GLU A 76 -5.31 -4.26 -19.10
C GLU A 76 -6.11 -5.00 -18.02
N LEU A 77 -7.30 -5.50 -18.37
CA LEU A 77 -8.14 -6.25 -17.43
C LEU A 77 -7.53 -7.59 -17.03
N GLN A 78 -6.90 -8.29 -17.97
CA GLN A 78 -6.16 -9.52 -17.68
C GLN A 78 -5.01 -9.24 -16.72
N TRP A 79 -4.22 -8.19 -17.00
CA TRP A 79 -3.12 -7.78 -16.13
C TRP A 79 -3.60 -7.38 -14.74
N PHE A 80 -4.70 -6.61 -14.64
CA PHE A 80 -5.32 -6.27 -13.36
C PHE A 80 -5.66 -7.53 -12.55
N SER A 81 -6.32 -8.51 -13.17
CA SER A 81 -6.69 -9.77 -12.51
C SER A 81 -5.45 -10.55 -12.05
N ASP A 82 -4.49 -10.76 -12.93
CA ASP A 82 -3.28 -11.54 -12.62
C ASP A 82 -2.45 -10.85 -11.53
N PHE A 83 -2.37 -9.53 -11.56
CA PHE A 83 -1.65 -8.76 -10.56
C PHE A 83 -2.33 -8.83 -9.20
N VAL A 84 -3.66 -8.68 -9.13
CA VAL A 84 -4.41 -8.84 -7.87
C VAL A 84 -4.22 -10.24 -7.28
N HIS A 85 -4.32 -11.30 -8.10
CA HIS A 85 -4.09 -12.68 -7.65
C HIS A 85 -2.65 -12.89 -7.17
N SER A 86 -1.67 -12.35 -7.89
CA SER A 86 -0.25 -12.47 -7.53
C SER A 86 0.05 -11.82 -6.18
N MET A 87 -0.47 -10.61 -5.94
CA MET A 87 -0.23 -9.90 -4.68
C MET A 87 -1.00 -10.54 -3.52
N ALA A 88 -2.26 -10.93 -3.72
CA ALA A 88 -3.05 -11.62 -2.71
C ALA A 88 -2.50 -13.01 -2.37
N GLY A 89 -1.77 -13.64 -3.30
CA GLY A 89 -1.14 -14.94 -3.14
C GLY A 89 0.22 -14.92 -2.43
N GLN A 90 0.74 -13.75 -2.04
CA GLN A 90 2.04 -13.68 -1.35
C GLN A 90 1.97 -14.37 0.01
N SER A 91 2.88 -15.32 0.23
CA SER A 91 2.94 -16.16 1.43
C SER A 91 3.90 -15.64 2.50
N THR A 92 4.77 -14.69 2.16
CA THR A 92 5.78 -14.13 3.06
C THR A 92 5.37 -12.75 3.55
N ALA A 93 5.87 -12.36 4.72
CA ALA A 93 5.76 -11.00 5.22
C ALA A 93 6.43 -10.00 4.27
N TRP A 94 5.86 -8.79 4.21
CA TRP A 94 6.31 -7.71 3.35
C TRP A 94 7.24 -6.78 4.12
N GLY A 95 8.46 -6.59 3.62
CA GLY A 95 9.42 -5.61 4.11
C GLY A 95 9.13 -4.22 3.53
N ILE A 96 8.73 -3.28 4.37
CA ILE A 96 8.34 -1.93 3.97
C ILE A 96 9.32 -0.90 4.56
N CYS A 97 9.79 0.06 3.77
CA CYS A 97 10.64 1.14 4.27
C CYS A 97 9.81 2.23 4.96
N GLU A 98 10.47 3.10 5.73
CA GLU A 98 9.83 4.24 6.39
C GLU A 98 8.97 5.11 5.47
N ASP A 99 9.40 5.38 4.25
CA ASP A 99 8.61 6.23 3.33
C ASP A 99 7.40 5.49 2.77
N CYS A 100 7.55 4.23 2.35
CA CYS A 100 6.44 3.42 1.85
C CYS A 100 5.44 3.03 2.96
N SER A 101 5.84 3.11 4.22
CA SER A 101 4.93 2.86 5.34
C SER A 101 3.81 3.91 5.44
N GLU A 102 3.92 5.07 4.76
CA GLU A 102 2.81 6.04 4.63
C GLU A 102 1.63 5.51 3.81
N LEU A 103 1.81 4.40 3.09
CA LEU A 103 0.75 3.78 2.30
C LEU A 103 -0.20 2.95 3.17
N PHE A 104 0.14 2.65 4.42
CA PHE A 104 -0.59 1.65 5.21
C PHE A 104 -1.11 2.23 6.53
N VAL A 105 -2.34 1.85 6.90
CA VAL A 105 -2.91 2.08 8.24
C VAL A 105 -2.69 0.80 9.03
N VAL A 106 -1.67 0.79 9.89
CA VAL A 106 -1.21 -0.39 10.64
C VAL A 106 -0.73 0.01 12.02
N ASP A 107 -0.59 -0.95 12.93
CA ASP A 107 0.17 -0.74 14.16
C ASP A 107 1.66 -0.66 13.81
N ARG A 108 2.18 0.56 13.87
CA ARG A 108 3.55 0.89 13.46
C ARG A 108 4.58 0.35 14.45
N HIS A 109 4.23 0.28 15.73
CA HIS A 109 5.14 -0.21 16.76
C HIS A 109 5.31 -1.73 16.62
N GLU A 110 4.21 -2.46 16.46
CA GLU A 110 4.21 -3.91 16.22
C GLU A 110 4.96 -4.26 14.92
N ALA A 111 4.63 -3.59 13.81
CA ALA A 111 5.27 -3.83 12.52
C ALA A 111 6.79 -3.54 12.54
N ARG A 112 7.25 -2.51 13.27
CA ARG A 112 8.68 -2.25 13.51
C ARG A 112 9.32 -3.33 14.38
N ALA A 113 8.62 -3.83 15.41
CA ALA A 113 9.13 -4.89 16.27
C ALA A 113 9.40 -6.17 15.46
N HIS A 114 8.46 -6.60 14.62
CA HIS A 114 8.66 -7.74 13.72
C HIS A 114 9.85 -7.54 12.77
N ALA A 115 10.02 -6.34 12.21
CA ALA A 115 11.14 -6.03 11.33
C ALA A 115 12.50 -6.14 12.03
N ARG A 116 12.61 -5.56 13.24
CA ARG A 116 13.80 -5.58 14.09
C ARG A 116 14.14 -7.01 14.53
N ASP A 117 13.14 -7.76 14.98
CA ASP A 117 13.33 -9.08 15.57
C ASP A 117 13.43 -10.18 14.50
N GLY A 118 13.19 -9.83 13.23
CA GLY A 118 13.28 -10.75 12.10
C GLY A 118 12.16 -11.79 12.09
N THR A 119 11.03 -11.48 12.73
CA THR A 119 9.85 -12.35 12.83
C THR A 119 8.78 -11.93 11.82
N SER A 120 7.85 -12.83 11.53
CA SER A 120 6.67 -12.53 10.72
C SER A 120 5.49 -12.16 11.62
N PRO A 121 4.70 -11.14 11.26
CA PRO A 121 3.44 -10.86 11.93
C PRO A 121 2.47 -12.05 11.89
N ASP A 122 1.60 -12.12 12.89
CA ASP A 122 0.50 -13.08 12.90
C ASP A 122 -0.47 -12.80 11.75
N GLY A 123 -0.99 -13.87 11.14
CA GLY A 123 -1.86 -13.73 9.96
C GLY A 123 -1.13 -13.43 8.66
N CYS A 124 0.21 -13.54 8.62
CA CYS A 124 0.97 -13.60 7.38
C CYS A 124 0.52 -14.79 6.51
N GLY A 125 0.45 -14.55 5.20
CA GLY A 125 0.06 -15.57 4.23
C GLY A 125 -0.89 -15.02 3.17
N PRO A 126 -1.28 -15.88 2.20
CA PRO A 126 -2.19 -15.49 1.15
C PRO A 126 -3.58 -15.17 1.68
N VAL A 127 -4.30 -14.28 0.98
CA VAL A 127 -5.68 -13.91 1.28
C VAL A 127 -6.60 -14.17 0.11
N ASP A 128 -7.91 -14.32 0.38
CA ASP A 128 -8.91 -14.42 -0.69
C ASP A 128 -8.98 -13.10 -1.47
N THR A 129 -8.80 -13.17 -2.79
CA THR A 129 -8.86 -12.01 -3.69
C THR A 129 -10.18 -11.28 -3.61
N ARG A 130 -11.29 -11.97 -3.31
CA ARG A 130 -12.61 -11.35 -3.10
C ARG A 130 -12.59 -10.33 -1.97
N GLY A 131 -11.74 -10.53 -0.96
CA GLY A 131 -11.60 -9.64 0.19
C GLY A 131 -10.75 -8.39 -0.08
N CYS A 132 -10.04 -8.32 -1.21
CA CYS A 132 -9.14 -7.19 -1.52
C CYS A 132 -9.37 -6.53 -2.90
N VAL A 133 -10.08 -7.19 -3.82
CA VAL A 133 -10.27 -6.72 -5.20
C VAL A 133 -10.90 -5.33 -5.28
N HIS A 134 -11.77 -4.97 -4.33
CA HIS A 134 -12.40 -3.64 -4.31
C HIS A 134 -11.41 -2.52 -4.01
N TRP A 135 -10.40 -2.74 -3.17
CA TRP A 135 -9.34 -1.75 -2.91
C TRP A 135 -8.49 -1.51 -4.15
N ALA A 136 -8.16 -2.59 -4.87
CA ALA A 136 -7.48 -2.48 -6.16
C ALA A 136 -8.37 -1.77 -7.21
N ALA A 137 -9.66 -2.08 -7.28
CA ALA A 137 -10.57 -1.44 -8.24
C ALA A 137 -10.73 0.07 -8.00
N GLN A 138 -10.79 0.51 -6.74
CA GLN A 138 -10.82 1.94 -6.39
C GLN A 138 -9.54 2.66 -6.86
N ALA A 139 -8.38 2.07 -6.56
CA ALA A 139 -7.10 2.62 -7.01
C ALA A 139 -6.97 2.64 -8.54
N TRP A 140 -7.49 1.61 -9.22
CA TRP A 140 -7.56 1.55 -10.67
C TRP A 140 -8.40 2.71 -11.23
N GLU A 141 -9.59 2.96 -10.68
CA GLU A 141 -10.41 4.11 -11.08
C GLU A 141 -9.67 5.44 -10.86
N GLN A 142 -8.93 5.59 -9.75
CA GLN A 142 -8.15 6.80 -9.51
C GLN A 142 -7.03 7.01 -10.53
N VAL A 143 -6.36 5.94 -10.97
CA VAL A 143 -5.20 6.03 -11.88
C VAL A 143 -5.62 6.07 -13.35
N PHE A 144 -6.61 5.26 -13.74
CA PHE A 144 -7.06 5.10 -15.13
C PHE A 144 -8.33 5.90 -15.44
N GLY A 145 -8.97 6.52 -14.44
CA GLY A 145 -10.19 7.31 -14.61
C GLY A 145 -11.46 6.48 -14.86
N ARG A 146 -11.37 5.14 -14.78
CA ARG A 146 -12.47 4.21 -15.08
C ARG A 146 -12.44 3.03 -14.12
N TRP A 147 -13.60 2.54 -13.71
CA TRP A 147 -13.70 1.33 -12.89
C TRP A 147 -13.41 0.07 -13.74
N PRO A 148 -12.67 -0.93 -13.23
CA PRO A 148 -12.42 -2.16 -14.00
C PRO A 148 -13.72 -2.94 -14.23
N ALA A 149 -14.05 -3.22 -15.49
CA ALA A 149 -15.31 -3.84 -15.89
C ALA A 149 -15.55 -5.24 -15.29
N SER A 150 -14.48 -5.92 -14.83
CA SER A 150 -14.54 -7.23 -14.18
C SER A 150 -14.96 -7.19 -12.71
N VAL A 151 -15.18 -6.00 -12.13
CA VAL A 151 -15.48 -5.83 -10.70
C VAL A 151 -16.77 -5.04 -10.54
N THR A 152 -17.69 -5.50 -9.68
CA THR A 152 -18.90 -4.73 -9.34
C THR A 152 -18.52 -3.45 -8.61
N GLN A 153 -18.99 -2.30 -9.09
CA GLN A 153 -18.69 -1.01 -8.46
C GLN A 153 -19.52 -0.80 -7.20
N TRP A 154 -18.86 -0.35 -6.12
CA TRP A 154 -19.54 0.09 -4.90
C TRP A 154 -20.14 1.48 -5.09
N ALA A 155 -21.21 1.78 -4.36
CA ALA A 155 -21.80 3.11 -4.39
C ALA A 155 -20.82 4.15 -3.83
N VAL A 156 -20.68 5.27 -4.53
CA VAL A 156 -19.96 6.45 -4.03
C VAL A 156 -20.86 7.18 -3.04
N VAL A 157 -20.38 7.38 -1.82
CA VAL A 157 -21.15 8.01 -0.74
C VAL A 157 -20.60 9.38 -0.33
N ASP A 158 -19.33 9.67 -0.61
CA ASP A 158 -18.71 10.97 -0.34
C ASP A 158 -17.44 11.16 -1.20
N SER A 159 -16.64 12.17 -0.86
CA SER A 159 -15.28 12.37 -1.33
C SER A 159 -14.41 12.99 -0.24
N CYS A 160 -13.12 12.65 -0.29
CA CYS A 160 -12.10 13.13 0.62
C CYS A 160 -11.94 14.65 0.52
N ASP A 161 -11.99 15.33 1.66
CA ASP A 161 -11.75 16.77 1.75
C ASP A 161 -10.29 17.15 1.53
N GLN A 162 -9.37 16.21 1.72
CA GLN A 162 -7.94 16.43 1.48
C GLN A 162 -7.59 16.26 0.00
N CYS A 163 -7.96 15.15 -0.64
CA CYS A 163 -7.46 14.81 -1.99
C CYS A 163 -8.52 14.70 -3.09
N ARG A 164 -9.81 14.98 -2.80
CA ARG A 164 -10.97 14.77 -3.69
C ARG A 164 -11.25 13.34 -4.16
N LYS A 165 -10.49 12.35 -3.70
CA LYS A 165 -10.79 10.94 -3.99
C LYS A 165 -12.24 10.62 -3.61
N LYS A 166 -12.98 9.98 -4.52
CA LYS A 166 -14.31 9.41 -4.24
C LYS A 166 -14.21 8.46 -3.05
N MET A 167 -15.19 8.47 -2.17
CA MET A 167 -15.25 7.54 -1.04
C MET A 167 -16.44 6.62 -1.23
N TYR A 168 -16.22 5.32 -1.10
CA TYR A 168 -17.20 4.29 -1.40
C TYR A 168 -17.88 3.80 -0.12
N VAL A 169 -19.06 3.20 -0.25
CA VAL A 169 -19.71 2.52 0.87
C VAL A 169 -18.76 1.51 1.50
N ASN A 170 -18.79 1.41 2.83
CA ASN A 170 -17.89 0.60 3.68
C ASN A 170 -16.43 1.07 3.76
N GLU A 171 -16.06 2.19 3.14
CA GLU A 171 -14.74 2.79 3.36
C GLU A 171 -14.71 3.52 4.72
N SER A 172 -13.67 3.27 5.51
CA SER A 172 -13.41 4.04 6.72
C SER A 172 -12.87 5.43 6.41
N TYR A 173 -13.08 6.37 7.31
CA TYR A 173 -12.52 7.71 7.18
C TYR A 173 -12.21 8.32 8.53
N LEU A 174 -11.33 9.32 8.52
CA LEU A 174 -11.00 10.11 9.69
C LEU A 174 -11.65 11.49 9.55
N VAL A 175 -12.25 11.99 10.63
CA VAL A 175 -12.61 13.40 10.74
C VAL A 175 -11.46 14.12 11.41
N VAL A 176 -10.86 15.09 10.74
CA VAL A 176 -9.85 15.98 11.32
C VAL A 176 -10.55 17.25 11.82
N PRO A 177 -10.64 17.48 13.14
CA PRO A 177 -11.28 18.68 13.67
C PRO A 177 -10.53 19.95 13.26
N LYS A 178 -11.27 21.06 13.11
CA LYS A 178 -10.68 22.37 12.78
C LYS A 178 -9.49 22.74 13.68
N ALA A 179 -9.61 22.50 14.97
CA ALA A 179 -8.60 22.83 15.97
C ALA A 179 -7.29 22.02 15.79
N LYS A 180 -7.37 20.78 15.30
CA LYS A 180 -6.18 19.94 15.07
C LYS A 180 -5.49 20.26 13.75
N MET A 181 -6.24 20.68 12.72
CA MET A 181 -5.66 20.99 11.42
C MET A 181 -4.64 22.12 11.45
N ALA A 182 -4.85 23.15 12.29
CA ALA A 182 -3.89 24.24 12.45
C ALA A 182 -2.51 23.70 12.89
N HIS A 183 -2.50 22.87 13.93
CA HIS A 183 -1.29 22.20 14.40
C HIS A 183 -0.65 21.30 13.32
N TYR A 184 -1.45 20.52 12.59
CA TYR A 184 -0.93 19.65 11.54
C TYR A 184 -0.27 20.41 10.39
N ARG A 185 -0.76 21.61 10.06
CA ARG A 185 -0.13 22.50 9.08
C ARG A 185 1.20 23.04 9.58
N GLU A 186 1.20 23.57 10.80
CA GLU A 186 2.39 24.17 11.41
C GLU A 186 3.55 23.17 11.56
N THR A 187 3.23 21.90 11.81
CA THR A 187 4.20 20.81 11.99
C THR A 187 4.52 20.05 10.70
N GLY A 188 3.92 20.41 9.56
CA GLY A 188 4.14 19.72 8.28
C GLY A 188 3.59 18.28 8.23
N LEU A 189 2.66 17.93 9.13
CA LEU A 189 2.01 16.62 9.16
C LEU A 189 1.02 16.42 7.99
N VAL A 190 0.57 17.51 7.35
CA VAL A 190 -0.21 17.49 6.10
C VAL A 190 0.55 18.19 4.98
N ASP A 191 0.48 17.65 3.76
CA ASP A 191 1.21 18.17 2.59
C ASP A 191 0.69 19.52 2.08
N HIS A 192 -0.61 19.74 2.21
CA HIS A 192 -1.29 20.90 1.66
C HIS A 192 -2.63 21.11 2.37
N ASP A 193 -3.25 22.26 2.11
CA ASP A 193 -4.58 22.53 2.62
C ASP A 193 -5.64 21.58 2.07
N PRO A 194 -6.71 21.30 2.85
CA PRO A 194 -7.89 20.64 2.34
C PRO A 194 -8.43 21.38 1.11
N VAL A 195 -8.62 20.64 0.04
CA VAL A 195 -9.10 21.14 -1.26
C VAL A 195 -10.61 21.39 -1.29
N ARG A 196 -11.30 21.06 -0.19
CA ARG A 196 -12.72 21.31 0.05
C ARG A 196 -12.90 22.18 1.30
N PRO A 197 -13.97 23.01 1.34
CA PRO A 197 -14.26 23.85 2.50
C PRO A 197 -14.56 23.01 3.73
N LEU A 198 -14.34 23.61 4.90
CA LEU A 198 -14.71 23.07 6.20
C LEU A 198 -16.18 22.65 6.22
N ARG A 199 -16.48 21.46 6.73
CA ARG A 199 -17.85 20.94 6.87
C ARG A 199 -18.23 20.87 8.34
N LEU A 200 -19.54 20.89 8.62
CA LEU A 200 -20.08 20.49 9.91
C LEU A 200 -20.38 19.00 9.85
N GLN A 201 -19.80 18.24 10.77
CA GLN A 201 -20.04 16.81 10.94
C GLN A 201 -20.42 16.55 12.39
N ASP A 202 -21.65 16.06 12.60
CA ASP A 202 -22.20 15.82 13.94
C ASP A 202 -22.01 17.04 14.86
N GLU A 203 -22.36 18.22 14.30
CA GLU A 203 -22.23 19.54 14.94
C GLU A 203 -20.78 20.03 15.18
N GLN A 204 -19.77 19.24 14.80
CA GLN A 204 -18.37 19.63 14.92
C GLN A 204 -17.76 20.03 13.57
N PRO A 205 -17.07 21.19 13.48
CA PRO A 205 -16.39 21.60 12.26
C PRO A 205 -15.14 20.75 12.01
N GLY A 206 -15.06 20.10 10.85
CA GLY A 206 -13.91 19.29 10.45
C GLY A 206 -13.84 18.96 8.96
N TRP A 207 -12.84 18.14 8.61
CA TRP A 207 -12.63 17.62 7.27
C TRP A 207 -12.56 16.09 7.28
N ARG A 208 -13.20 15.44 6.31
CA ARG A 208 -13.18 13.99 6.11
C ARG A 208 -11.99 13.58 5.27
N PHE A 209 -11.11 12.77 5.84
CA PHE A 209 -9.93 12.23 5.19
C PHE A 209 -10.18 10.77 4.84
N CYS A 210 -9.99 10.40 3.56
CA CYS A 210 -10.03 9.00 3.12
C CYS A 210 -8.92 8.18 3.79
N VAL A 211 -9.02 6.85 3.71
CA VAL A 211 -8.03 5.92 4.29
C VAL A 211 -6.60 6.25 3.84
N SER A 212 -6.40 6.60 2.57
CA SER A 212 -5.08 6.97 2.04
C SER A 212 -4.52 8.25 2.66
N CYS A 213 -5.34 9.27 2.92
CA CYS A 213 -4.89 10.50 3.60
C CYS A 213 -4.69 10.27 5.09
N MET A 214 -5.51 9.42 5.70
CA MET A 214 -5.37 8.98 7.09
C MET A 214 -4.06 8.23 7.31
N ALA A 215 -3.70 7.28 6.43
CA ALA A 215 -2.45 6.53 6.48
C ALA A 215 -1.22 7.44 6.50
N ARG A 216 -1.16 8.42 5.57
CA ARG A 216 -0.09 9.41 5.51
C ARG A 216 -0.01 10.24 6.78
N LEU A 217 -1.14 10.73 7.27
CA LEU A 217 -1.19 11.54 8.49
C LEU A 217 -0.66 10.76 9.71
N PHE A 218 -1.14 9.53 9.93
CA PHE A 218 -0.69 8.70 11.05
C PHE A 218 0.78 8.33 10.95
N ALA A 219 1.25 8.00 9.75
CA ALA A 219 2.66 7.73 9.51
C ALA A 219 3.56 8.92 9.86
N ARG A 220 3.10 10.14 9.57
CA ARG A 220 3.84 11.36 9.89
C ARG A 220 3.80 11.70 11.36
N ILE A 221 2.67 11.49 12.04
CA ILE A 221 2.54 11.66 13.48
C ILE A 221 3.53 10.75 14.20
N ASP A 222 3.53 9.45 13.86
CA ASP A 222 4.48 8.46 14.42
C ASP A 222 5.93 8.90 14.26
N ARG A 223 6.33 9.31 13.04
CA ARG A 223 7.69 9.81 12.80
C ARG A 223 8.02 11.08 13.58
N HIS A 224 7.06 11.97 13.75
CA HIS A 224 7.25 13.22 14.49
C HIS A 224 7.43 12.93 15.99
N GLU A 225 6.63 12.02 16.56
CA GLU A 225 6.74 11.63 17.97
C GLU A 225 8.06 10.90 18.25
N VAL A 226 8.46 9.96 17.39
CA VAL A 226 9.75 9.26 17.50
C VAL A 226 10.94 10.22 17.42
N ARG A 227 10.86 11.27 16.60
CA ARG A 227 11.94 12.27 16.46
C ARG A 227 11.93 13.33 17.56
N GLY A 228 10.77 13.66 18.11
CA GLY A 228 10.62 14.66 19.17
C GLY A 228 10.87 14.12 20.58
N GLY A 229 10.88 12.79 20.75
CA GLY A 229 11.19 12.12 22.01
C GLY A 229 12.64 11.65 22.17
N ALA A 230 13.55 12.05 21.27
CA ALA A 230 14.98 11.71 21.28
C ALA A 230 15.84 12.88 21.76
#